data_AF-A0A0H2XQU6-F1
#
_entry.id   AF-A0A0H2XQU6-F1
#
_cell.length_a   1.000
_cell.length_b   1.000
_cell.length_c   1.000
_cell.angle_alpha   90.00
_cell.angle_beta   90.00
_cell.angle_gamma   90.00
#
_symmetry.space_group_name_H-M   'P 1'
#
loop_
_entity.id
_entity.type
_entity.pdbx_description
1 polymer ?
#
loop_
_entity_poly.entity_id
_entity_poly.type
_entity_poly.pdbx_seq_one_letter_code
_entity_poly.pdbx_strand_id
1 'polypeptide(L)'
;MTPDSALAHLWQLARGERDTLARTTVTGQDPTLPSTFHVGTLAAATIAAAGLAAAECHRLRTGVAQSVDVSVRDALVAFRSERYLRVDDGPPPELRHPVTGFFETGDGRWIQLHANFPHHLHGILDVLGCGRQPADVAAAIRTWDGAALDTALADAGLCAALIRTPDEWAAHEQARAIASLPLFEIERIGDAPAEPIGRGDASQPLAGVRVLDLTRIIAGPVAGRTLASHGAQTLLVNGPHLPNIAPLVIDNGRGKRSTWIDLRDAEGVDTLHALAREADVFLQSYRPGALAARGFTPHALAARRPGIVYVSVSAYGHAGPWAQRRGFDSLVQSASGIAWHEQQAAQASGPRHLPCQALDHATGYLAAFGAMIALARRAREGGSWHVRMSLAQTGAGCSRSARCWTGCRRPISRWPTCATGSTASRRRSARSIPCGRPSGCRRRRRRSRGRPCRSAPTTRAGCEGRRRGSRYLRSSTTKS
;
A
#
# COMPACT_ATOMS: atom_id res chain seq x y z
N MET A 1 -8.94 1.75 21.90
CA MET A 1 -9.65 0.79 21.02
C MET A 1 -8.71 -0.39 20.84
N THR A 2 -9.16 -1.63 21.09
CA THR A 2 -8.37 -2.86 20.87
C THR A 2 -8.52 -3.34 19.41
N PRO A 3 -7.63 -4.22 18.91
CA PRO A 3 -7.78 -4.84 17.59
C PRO A 3 -9.16 -5.47 17.36
N ASP A 4 -9.69 -6.21 18.35
CA ASP A 4 -11.00 -6.85 18.25
C ASP A 4 -12.15 -5.84 18.15
N SER A 5 -12.10 -4.77 18.97
CA SER A 5 -13.13 -3.73 18.90
C SER A 5 -13.09 -2.93 17.60
N ALA A 6 -11.89 -2.73 17.04
CA ALA A 6 -11.71 -2.09 15.73
C ALA A 6 -12.23 -3.00 14.61
N LEU A 7 -11.90 -4.30 14.63
CA LEU A 7 -12.44 -5.29 13.70
C LEU A 7 -13.96 -5.34 13.74
N ALA A 8 -14.54 -5.44 14.94
CA ALA A 8 -15.99 -5.47 15.12
C ALA A 8 -16.67 -4.23 14.52
N HIS A 9 -16.04 -3.05 14.70
CA HIS A 9 -16.52 -1.81 14.10
C HIS A 9 -16.47 -1.84 12.57
N LEU A 10 -15.35 -2.27 11.98
CA LEU A 10 -15.21 -2.43 10.52
C LEU A 10 -16.26 -3.39 9.94
N TRP A 11 -16.46 -4.52 10.62
CA TRP A 11 -17.44 -5.54 10.21
C TRP A 11 -18.87 -5.01 10.29
N GLN A 12 -19.20 -4.26 11.35
CA GLN A 12 -20.49 -3.60 11.49
C GLN A 12 -20.72 -2.55 10.40
N LEU A 13 -19.73 -1.74 10.06
CA LEU A 13 -19.83 -0.74 8.97
C LEU A 13 -20.13 -1.41 7.62
N ALA A 14 -19.58 -2.60 7.38
CA ALA A 14 -19.87 -3.41 6.20
C ALA A 14 -21.22 -4.16 6.27
N ARG A 15 -21.96 -4.03 7.37
CA ARG A 15 -23.19 -4.79 7.68
C ARG A 15 -22.97 -6.31 7.69
N GLY A 16 -21.80 -6.75 8.14
CA GLY A 16 -21.50 -8.17 8.31
C GLY A 16 -22.24 -8.78 9.51
N GLU A 17 -22.51 -10.08 9.42
CA GLU A 17 -23.17 -10.86 10.48
C GLU A 17 -22.25 -10.95 11.71
N ARG A 18 -22.75 -10.57 12.89
CA ARG A 18 -21.94 -10.45 14.12
C ARG A 18 -21.29 -11.77 14.54
N ASP A 19 -22.01 -12.88 14.40
CA ASP A 19 -21.53 -14.21 14.81
C ASP A 19 -20.30 -14.67 14.01
N THR A 20 -20.06 -14.07 12.84
CA THR A 20 -18.85 -14.32 12.03
C THR A 20 -17.58 -13.88 12.76
N LEU A 21 -17.66 -12.86 13.63
CA LEU A 21 -16.51 -12.36 14.40
C LEU A 21 -15.97 -13.41 15.38
N ALA A 22 -16.79 -14.34 15.84
CA ALA A 22 -16.36 -15.41 16.75
C ALA A 22 -15.33 -16.37 16.13
N ARG A 23 -15.16 -16.33 14.80
CA ARG A 23 -14.16 -17.12 14.06
C ARG A 23 -12.84 -16.38 13.85
N THR A 24 -12.67 -15.21 14.43
CA THR A 24 -11.45 -14.43 14.31
C THR A 24 -10.72 -14.39 15.65
N THR A 25 -9.42 -14.64 15.61
CA THR A 25 -8.53 -14.47 16.77
C THR A 25 -7.49 -13.42 16.42
N VAL A 26 -7.38 -12.36 17.24
CA VAL A 26 -6.25 -11.44 17.15
C VAL A 26 -5.32 -11.62 18.35
N THR A 27 -4.04 -11.85 18.09
CA THR A 27 -3.02 -12.08 19.13
C THR A 27 -1.98 -10.97 19.15
N GLY A 28 -1.45 -10.66 20.33
CA GLY A 28 -0.50 -9.56 20.54
C GLY A 28 -1.16 -8.30 21.10
N GLN A 29 -0.37 -7.26 21.34
CA GLN A 29 -0.79 -6.00 21.96
C GLN A 29 -0.21 -4.81 21.19
N ASP A 30 -0.75 -3.62 21.44
CA ASP A 30 -0.34 -2.36 20.81
C ASP A 30 -0.46 -1.23 21.86
N PRO A 31 0.50 -0.29 21.98
CA PRO A 31 1.56 0.08 21.04
C PRO A 31 2.76 -0.87 21.00
N THR A 32 3.27 -1.15 19.80
CA THR A 32 4.57 -1.86 19.60
C THR A 32 5.57 -1.11 18.71
N LEU A 33 5.12 -0.10 17.98
CA LEU A 33 5.97 0.86 17.28
C LEU A 33 6.03 2.18 18.08
N PRO A 34 7.09 3.00 17.92
CA PRO A 34 7.23 4.26 18.63
C PRO A 34 6.29 5.32 18.04
N SER A 35 5.01 5.21 18.38
CA SER A 35 3.93 6.09 17.94
C SER A 35 2.88 6.22 19.04
N THR A 36 2.23 7.37 19.08
CA THR A 36 1.04 7.59 19.93
C THR A 36 -0.24 7.07 19.30
N PHE A 37 -0.21 6.80 17.99
CA PHE A 37 -1.29 6.14 17.29
C PHE A 37 -1.14 4.63 17.43
N HIS A 38 -2.27 3.95 17.62
CA HIS A 38 -2.34 2.49 17.69
C HIS A 38 -2.21 1.84 16.30
N VAL A 39 -1.02 1.96 15.69
CA VAL A 39 -0.73 1.45 14.34
C VAL A 39 -0.87 -0.07 14.28
N GLY A 40 -0.50 -0.80 15.34
CA GLY A 40 -0.68 -2.26 15.39
C GLY A 40 -2.14 -2.67 15.42
N THR A 41 -2.98 -1.91 16.12
CA THR A 41 -4.44 -2.09 16.13
C THR A 41 -5.04 -1.88 14.75
N LEU A 42 -4.65 -0.78 14.08
CA LEU A 42 -5.08 -0.50 12.71
C LEU A 42 -4.66 -1.62 11.75
N ALA A 43 -3.40 -2.06 11.85
CA ALA A 43 -2.86 -3.10 11.00
C ALA A 43 -3.59 -4.45 11.20
N ALA A 44 -3.69 -4.90 12.44
CA ALA A 44 -4.33 -6.17 12.74
C ALA A 44 -5.82 -6.17 12.38
N ALA A 45 -6.56 -5.10 12.71
CA ALA A 45 -7.99 -5.03 12.43
C ALA A 45 -8.31 -5.00 10.93
N THR A 46 -7.55 -4.25 10.13
CA THR A 46 -7.80 -4.16 8.68
C THR A 46 -7.41 -5.44 7.95
N ILE A 47 -6.31 -6.09 8.36
CA ILE A 47 -5.91 -7.40 7.81
C ILE A 47 -6.90 -8.49 8.23
N ALA A 48 -7.35 -8.51 9.49
CA ALA A 48 -8.35 -9.44 9.98
C ALA A 48 -9.69 -9.26 9.25
N ALA A 49 -10.13 -8.02 9.00
CA ALA A 49 -11.34 -7.75 8.24
C ALA A 49 -11.25 -8.30 6.81
N ALA A 50 -10.12 -8.09 6.13
CA ALA A 50 -9.88 -8.64 4.80
C ALA A 50 -9.87 -10.20 4.82
N GLY A 51 -9.16 -10.81 5.78
CA GLY A 51 -9.12 -12.26 5.94
C GLY A 51 -10.50 -12.86 6.22
N LEU A 52 -11.30 -12.21 7.08
CA LEU A 52 -12.65 -12.66 7.41
C LEU A 52 -13.62 -12.52 6.23
N ALA A 53 -13.48 -11.47 5.42
CA ALA A 53 -14.25 -11.34 4.18
C ALA A 53 -13.86 -12.40 3.13
N ALA A 54 -12.58 -12.78 3.06
CA ALA A 54 -12.13 -13.90 2.23
C ALA A 54 -12.74 -15.22 2.73
N ALA A 55 -12.71 -15.49 4.04
CA ALA A 55 -13.33 -16.67 4.64
C ALA A 55 -14.84 -16.73 4.35
N GLU A 56 -15.53 -15.59 4.37
CA GLU A 56 -16.95 -15.52 3.99
C GLU A 56 -17.19 -15.77 2.50
N CYS A 57 -16.31 -15.27 1.62
CA CYS A 57 -16.37 -15.61 0.20
C CYS A 57 -16.19 -17.11 -0.02
N HIS A 58 -15.26 -17.75 0.68
CA HIS A 58 -15.08 -19.20 0.64
C HIS A 58 -16.32 -19.95 1.12
N ARG A 59 -16.85 -19.59 2.31
CA ARG A 59 -18.06 -20.19 2.87
C ARG A 59 -19.25 -20.07 1.93
N LEU A 60 -19.43 -18.93 1.26
CA LEU A 60 -20.50 -18.75 0.28
C LEU A 60 -20.37 -19.66 -0.94
N ARG A 61 -19.14 -20.03 -1.32
CA ARG A 61 -18.88 -20.90 -2.46
C ARG A 61 -18.92 -22.38 -2.11
N THR A 62 -18.58 -22.76 -0.87
CA THR A 62 -18.36 -24.16 -0.48
C THR A 62 -19.28 -24.65 0.63
N GLY A 63 -19.96 -23.75 1.34
CA GLY A 63 -20.65 -24.04 2.60
C GLY A 63 -19.72 -24.20 3.81
N VAL A 64 -18.39 -24.19 3.62
CA VAL A 64 -17.42 -24.48 4.68
C VAL A 64 -16.86 -23.18 5.27
N ALA A 65 -17.08 -23.00 6.57
CA ALA A 65 -16.53 -21.87 7.32
C ALA A 65 -15.04 -22.08 7.64
N GLN A 66 -14.30 -20.97 7.78
CA GLN A 66 -12.88 -20.96 8.16
C GLN A 66 -12.66 -20.03 9.35
N SER A 67 -11.65 -20.33 10.17
CA SER A 67 -11.13 -19.40 11.19
C SER A 67 -10.06 -18.49 10.59
N VAL A 68 -9.90 -17.31 11.18
CA VAL A 68 -8.92 -16.30 10.77
C VAL A 68 -8.10 -15.90 11.98
N ASP A 69 -6.80 -16.15 11.94
CA ASP A 69 -5.88 -15.79 13.01
C ASP A 69 -4.92 -14.70 12.53
N VAL A 70 -4.84 -13.60 13.29
CA VAL A 70 -3.96 -12.47 12.97
C VAL A 70 -3.08 -12.13 14.17
N SER A 71 -1.78 -12.06 13.93
CA SER A 71 -0.78 -11.57 14.88
C SER A 71 -0.55 -10.08 14.66
N VAL A 72 -0.67 -9.26 15.71
CA VAL A 72 -0.37 -7.81 15.65
C VAL A 72 1.07 -7.56 15.16
N ARG A 73 2.01 -8.43 15.55
CA ARG A 73 3.40 -8.34 15.10
C ARG A 73 3.52 -8.55 13.59
N ASP A 74 2.88 -9.58 13.06
CA ASP A 74 2.98 -9.92 11.64
C ASP A 74 2.21 -8.92 10.77
N ALA A 75 1.08 -8.41 11.28
CA ALA A 75 0.33 -7.31 10.69
C ALA A 75 1.20 -6.05 10.53
N LEU A 76 2.01 -5.72 11.55
CA LEU A 76 2.95 -4.59 11.48
C LEU A 76 4.12 -4.83 10.53
N VAL A 77 4.57 -6.08 10.38
CA VAL A 77 5.54 -6.44 9.35
C VAL A 77 4.94 -6.22 7.96
N ALA A 78 3.69 -6.60 7.75
CA ALA A 78 2.98 -6.36 6.49
C ALA A 78 2.81 -4.85 6.18
N PHE A 79 2.46 -4.04 7.17
CA PHE A 79 2.39 -2.57 7.09
C PHE A 79 3.73 -1.87 6.84
N ARG A 80 4.84 -2.61 6.89
CA ARG A 80 6.19 -2.16 6.66
C ARG A 80 6.90 -3.02 5.63
N SER A 81 6.16 -3.76 4.81
CA SER A 81 6.68 -4.78 3.89
C SER A 81 7.77 -4.22 2.97
N GLU A 82 7.64 -2.96 2.54
CA GLU A 82 8.62 -2.26 1.73
C GLU A 82 10.01 -2.12 2.38
N ARG A 83 10.07 -2.12 3.72
CA ARG A 83 11.33 -2.04 4.48
C ARG A 83 12.06 -3.38 4.61
N TYR A 84 11.35 -4.47 4.37
CA TYR A 84 11.87 -5.83 4.46
C TYR A 84 12.14 -6.44 3.08
N LEU A 85 11.80 -5.71 2.01
CA LEU A 85 12.11 -6.13 0.65
C LEU A 85 13.63 -6.27 0.49
N ARG A 86 14.04 -7.39 -0.12
CA ARG A 86 15.40 -7.60 -0.63
C ARG A 86 15.31 -8.01 -2.09
N VAL A 87 16.25 -7.56 -2.91
CA VAL A 87 16.37 -7.90 -4.33
C VAL A 87 17.74 -8.51 -4.53
N ASP A 88 17.79 -9.77 -4.97
CA ASP A 88 19.04 -10.55 -5.12
C ASP A 88 19.93 -10.50 -3.86
N ASP A 89 19.31 -10.69 -2.68
CA ASP A 89 19.93 -10.55 -1.34
C ASP A 89 20.48 -9.14 -1.02
N GLY A 90 20.35 -8.16 -1.91
CA GLY A 90 20.69 -6.77 -1.67
C GLY A 90 19.52 -5.94 -1.13
N PRO A 91 19.79 -4.74 -0.58
CA PRO A 91 18.75 -3.76 -0.35
C PRO A 91 18.15 -3.31 -1.70
N PRO A 92 16.86 -2.94 -1.73
CA PRO A 92 16.29 -2.36 -2.92
C PRO A 92 16.92 -0.99 -3.21
N PRO A 93 16.91 -0.52 -4.48
CA PRO A 93 17.38 0.82 -4.81
C PRO A 93 16.71 1.91 -3.98
N GLU A 94 17.49 2.83 -3.43
CA GLU A 94 16.96 4.02 -2.75
C GLU A 94 16.38 4.99 -3.80
N LEU A 95 15.13 5.41 -3.60
CA LEU A 95 14.40 6.24 -4.56
C LEU A 95 13.88 7.54 -3.97
N ARG A 96 14.26 7.86 -2.72
CA ARG A 96 13.84 9.11 -2.10
C ARG A 96 14.73 10.23 -2.60
N HIS A 97 14.13 11.21 -3.28
CA HIS A 97 14.87 12.40 -3.68
C HIS A 97 15.21 13.24 -2.43
N PRO A 98 16.40 13.85 -2.33
CA PRO A 98 16.80 14.66 -1.15
C PRO A 98 15.86 15.83 -0.84
N VAL A 99 15.16 16.37 -1.85
CA VAL A 99 14.15 17.44 -1.69
C VAL A 99 12.81 16.91 -1.14
N THR A 100 12.59 15.59 -1.09
CA THR A 100 11.41 15.02 -0.42
C THR A 100 11.60 15.05 1.09
N GLY A 101 10.99 16.01 1.77
CA GLY A 101 11.17 16.20 3.21
C GLY A 101 10.31 17.31 3.79
N PHE A 102 10.62 17.66 5.04
CA PHE A 102 10.00 18.78 5.77
C PHE A 102 10.91 20.00 5.69
N PHE A 103 10.31 21.16 5.47
CA PHE A 103 10.99 22.45 5.38
C PHE A 103 10.25 23.48 6.24
N GLU A 104 11.01 24.29 6.96
CA GLU A 104 10.47 25.37 7.77
C GLU A 104 10.19 26.60 6.88
N THR A 105 8.99 27.16 7.00
CA THR A 105 8.54 28.34 6.24
C THR A 105 8.93 29.63 6.97
N GLY A 106 8.74 30.78 6.32
CA GLY A 106 9.14 32.09 6.86
C GLY A 106 8.35 32.51 8.11
N ASP A 107 7.12 32.03 8.23
CA ASP A 107 6.22 32.21 9.38
C ASP A 107 6.45 31.18 10.51
N GLY A 108 7.56 30.42 10.46
CA GLY A 108 7.93 29.44 11.50
C GLY A 108 7.09 28.15 11.48
N ARG A 109 6.27 27.96 10.44
CA ARG A 109 5.52 26.72 10.22
C ARG A 109 6.37 25.72 9.43
N TRP A 110 5.79 24.56 9.13
CA TRP A 110 6.44 23.52 8.37
C TRP A 110 5.60 23.10 7.18
N ILE A 111 6.24 22.84 6.05
CA ILE A 111 5.64 22.25 4.86
C ILE A 111 6.36 20.95 4.51
N GLN A 112 5.61 19.93 4.09
CA GLN A 112 6.17 18.73 3.51
C GLN A 112 6.14 18.80 1.98
N LEU A 113 7.27 18.50 1.34
CA LEU A 113 7.38 18.30 -0.10
C LEU A 113 7.46 16.82 -0.47
N HIS A 114 6.80 16.42 -1.57
CA HIS A 114 6.95 15.10 -2.18
C HIS A 114 7.53 15.22 -3.60
N ALA A 115 8.85 15.11 -3.70
CA ALA A 115 9.64 15.32 -4.92
C ALA A 115 10.26 14.02 -5.49
N ASN A 116 9.72 12.84 -5.15
CA ASN A 116 10.26 11.55 -5.62
C ASN A 116 10.06 11.31 -7.14
N PHE A 117 9.24 12.12 -7.81
CA PHE A 117 9.05 12.04 -9.26
C PHE A 117 9.69 13.25 -9.95
N PRO A 118 10.39 13.05 -11.09
CA PRO A 118 11.09 14.14 -11.77
C PRO A 118 10.19 15.35 -12.09
N HIS A 119 8.95 15.12 -12.56
CA HIS A 119 8.01 16.19 -12.86
C HIS A 119 7.47 16.92 -11.62
N HIS A 120 7.40 16.25 -10.45
CA HIS A 120 7.07 16.93 -9.20
C HIS A 120 8.25 17.77 -8.72
N LEU A 121 9.47 17.24 -8.78
CA LEU A 121 10.67 17.99 -8.43
C LEU A 121 10.78 19.25 -9.29
N HIS A 122 10.71 19.10 -10.61
CA HIS A 122 10.84 20.24 -11.52
C HIS A 122 9.81 21.33 -11.23
N GLY A 123 8.53 20.99 -11.14
CA GLY A 123 7.51 22.00 -10.86
C GLY A 123 7.64 22.65 -9.48
N ILE A 124 8.10 21.92 -8.46
CA ILE A 124 8.41 22.51 -7.14
C ILE A 124 9.53 23.55 -7.28
N LEU A 125 10.59 23.23 -8.02
CA LEU A 125 11.71 24.16 -8.24
C LEU A 125 11.27 25.39 -9.03
N ASP A 126 10.37 25.22 -10.01
CA ASP A 126 9.83 26.31 -10.82
C ASP A 126 8.98 27.27 -9.98
N VAL A 127 8.08 26.74 -9.13
CA VAL A 127 7.26 27.57 -8.21
C VAL A 127 8.14 28.31 -7.20
N LEU A 128 9.18 27.66 -6.69
CA LEU A 128 10.10 28.27 -5.72
C LEU A 128 11.15 29.19 -6.37
N GLY A 129 11.36 29.12 -7.68
CA GLY A 129 12.39 29.87 -8.40
C GLY A 129 13.81 29.56 -7.91
N CYS A 130 14.12 28.30 -7.57
CA CYS A 130 15.36 27.94 -6.87
C CYS A 130 16.12 26.75 -7.47
N GLY A 131 17.35 26.55 -7.00
CA GLY A 131 18.19 25.42 -7.38
C GLY A 131 17.73 24.08 -6.79
N ARG A 132 18.22 22.97 -7.35
CA ARG A 132 17.82 21.60 -6.96
C ARG A 132 18.42 21.09 -5.64
N GLN A 133 19.31 21.86 -5.00
CA GLN A 133 19.92 21.41 -3.74
C GLN A 133 18.94 21.62 -2.58
N PRO A 134 18.91 20.71 -1.59
CA PRO A 134 18.03 20.88 -0.42
C PRO A 134 18.21 22.21 0.31
N ALA A 135 19.44 22.76 0.34
CA ALA A 135 19.73 24.05 0.93
C ALA A 135 19.09 25.22 0.16
N ASP A 136 19.15 25.20 -1.18
CA ASP A 136 18.51 26.21 -2.04
C ASP A 136 16.99 26.19 -1.84
N VAL A 137 16.40 24.99 -1.82
CA VAL A 137 14.97 24.78 -1.58
C VAL A 137 14.56 25.29 -0.19
N ALA A 138 15.34 24.97 0.84
CA ALA A 138 15.07 25.44 2.20
C ALA A 138 15.14 26.97 2.29
N ALA A 139 16.16 27.59 1.67
CA ALA A 139 16.32 29.04 1.63
C ALA A 139 15.16 29.72 0.88
N ALA A 140 14.69 29.13 -0.23
CA ALA A 140 13.52 29.63 -0.94
C ALA A 140 12.25 29.51 -0.09
N ILE A 141 11.97 28.36 0.51
CA ILE A 141 10.77 28.15 1.35
C ILE A 141 10.73 29.10 2.56
N ARG A 142 11.89 29.47 3.11
CA ARG A 142 12.01 30.44 4.20
C ARG A 142 11.48 31.84 3.87
N THR A 143 11.29 32.18 2.59
CA THR A 143 10.71 33.47 2.19
C THR A 143 9.18 33.44 2.06
N TRP A 144 8.57 32.26 2.19
CA TRP A 144 7.13 32.08 2.01
C TRP A 144 6.38 32.00 3.34
N ASP A 145 5.16 32.53 3.36
CA ASP A 145 4.11 32.09 4.28
C ASP A 145 3.70 30.64 3.95
N GLY A 146 3.56 29.80 4.97
CA GLY A 146 3.33 28.37 4.76
C GLY A 146 1.98 28.05 4.11
N ALA A 147 0.92 28.77 4.46
CA ALA A 147 -0.41 28.52 3.88
C ALA A 147 -0.49 29.02 2.43
N ALA A 148 0.15 30.16 2.14
CA ALA A 148 0.29 30.67 0.79
C ALA A 148 1.07 29.68 -0.11
N LEU A 149 2.19 29.15 0.38
CA LEU A 149 2.98 28.16 -0.37
C LEU A 149 2.23 26.84 -0.58
N ASP A 150 1.51 26.35 0.44
CA ASP A 150 0.67 25.15 0.32
C ASP A 150 -0.37 25.28 -0.79
N THR A 151 -0.99 26.47 -0.89
CA THR A 151 -1.96 26.80 -1.92
C THR A 151 -1.29 26.90 -3.29
N ALA A 152 -0.21 27.66 -3.41
CA ALA A 152 0.51 27.85 -4.67
C ALA A 152 1.00 26.51 -5.27
N LEU A 153 1.55 25.62 -4.44
CA LEU A 153 1.98 24.29 -4.88
C LEU A 153 0.78 23.41 -5.26
N ALA A 154 -0.34 23.50 -4.54
CA ALA A 154 -1.55 22.76 -4.86
C ALA A 154 -2.18 23.20 -6.20
N ASP A 155 -2.24 24.52 -6.44
CA ASP A 155 -2.78 25.11 -7.67
C ASP A 155 -1.92 24.78 -8.89
N ALA A 156 -0.59 24.69 -8.71
CA ALA A 156 0.34 24.17 -9.71
C ALA A 156 0.21 22.64 -9.92
N GLY A 157 -0.69 21.96 -9.20
CA GLY A 157 -0.89 20.53 -9.30
C GLY A 157 0.27 19.69 -8.74
N LEU A 158 1.05 20.26 -7.81
CA LEU A 158 2.20 19.62 -7.18
C LEU A 158 1.81 18.95 -5.86
N CYS A 159 2.73 18.17 -5.32
CA CYS A 159 2.47 17.32 -4.15
C CYS A 159 3.21 17.86 -2.93
N ALA A 160 2.51 18.71 -2.18
CA ALA A 160 2.96 19.27 -0.91
C ALA A 160 1.79 19.38 0.06
N ALA A 161 2.12 19.49 1.34
CA ALA A 161 1.16 19.70 2.41
C ALA A 161 1.78 20.51 3.55
N LEU A 162 1.12 21.61 3.92
CA LEU A 162 1.38 22.30 5.19
C LEU A 162 1.12 21.37 6.37
N ILE A 163 2.05 21.37 7.34
CA ILE A 163 1.86 20.69 8.62
C ILE A 163 0.85 21.49 9.43
N ARG A 164 -0.33 20.90 9.64
CA ARG A 164 -1.40 21.52 10.41
C ARG A 164 -1.47 20.91 11.80
N THR A 165 -1.94 21.67 12.78
CA THR A 165 -2.35 21.10 14.06
C THR A 165 -3.67 20.31 13.88
N PRO A 166 -4.02 19.42 14.83
CA PRO A 166 -5.31 18.72 14.79
C PRO A 166 -6.53 19.65 14.80
N ASP A 167 -6.42 20.84 15.38
CA ASP A 167 -7.50 21.82 15.48
C ASP A 167 -7.63 22.65 14.20
N GLU A 168 -6.50 23.06 13.62
CA GLU A 168 -6.48 23.66 12.28
C GLU A 168 -7.06 22.72 11.22
N TRP A 169 -6.71 21.42 11.30
CA TRP A 169 -7.33 20.43 10.41
C TRP A 169 -8.82 20.31 10.66
N ALA A 170 -9.27 20.19 11.91
CA ALA A 170 -10.70 20.07 12.22
C ALA A 170 -11.54 21.29 11.74
N ALA A 171 -10.95 22.49 11.73
CA ALA A 171 -11.58 23.70 11.21
C ALA A 171 -11.60 23.76 9.67
N HIS A 172 -10.70 23.05 9.00
CA HIS A 172 -10.55 23.08 7.55
C HIS A 172 -11.77 22.49 6.82
N GLU A 173 -12.21 23.14 5.73
CA GLU A 173 -13.39 22.73 4.95
C GLU A 173 -13.29 21.27 4.46
N GLN A 174 -12.11 20.87 3.99
CA GLN A 174 -11.88 19.48 3.59
C GLN A 174 -12.11 18.48 4.73
N ALA A 175 -11.64 18.78 5.94
CA ALA A 175 -11.79 17.87 7.06
C ALA A 175 -13.26 17.73 7.47
N ARG A 176 -14.02 18.83 7.43
CA ARG A 176 -15.46 18.83 7.66
C ARG A 176 -16.21 17.97 6.64
N ALA A 177 -15.85 18.09 5.36
CA ALA A 177 -16.40 17.24 4.30
C ALA A 177 -16.06 15.76 4.49
N ILE A 178 -14.84 15.44 4.93
CA ILE A 178 -14.45 14.06 5.25
C ILE A 178 -15.16 13.53 6.51
N ALA A 179 -15.36 14.37 7.51
CA ALA A 179 -16.00 13.98 8.76
C ALA A 179 -17.48 13.60 8.59
N SER A 180 -18.14 14.09 7.52
CA SER A 180 -19.50 13.70 7.16
C SER A 180 -19.60 12.38 6.38
N LEU A 181 -18.48 11.83 5.90
CA LEU A 181 -18.45 10.55 5.21
C LEU A 181 -18.19 9.39 6.19
N PRO A 182 -18.71 8.18 5.95
CA PRO A 182 -18.31 6.99 6.69
C PRO A 182 -16.84 6.65 6.40
N LEU A 183 -16.25 5.68 7.10
CA LEU A 183 -14.86 5.25 6.83
C LEU A 183 -14.69 4.73 5.40
N PHE A 184 -15.67 3.96 4.92
CA PHE A 184 -15.77 3.49 3.54
C PHE A 184 -17.26 3.34 3.18
N GLU A 185 -17.56 3.32 1.89
CA GLU A 185 -18.91 3.15 1.33
C GLU A 185 -18.93 1.90 0.45
N ILE A 186 -20.05 1.18 0.44
CA ILE A 186 -20.33 0.06 -0.47
C ILE A 186 -21.75 0.25 -1.00
N GLU A 187 -21.86 0.86 -2.17
CA GLU A 187 -23.12 1.34 -2.75
C GLU A 187 -23.50 0.53 -3.98
N ARG A 188 -24.79 0.27 -4.17
CA ARG A 188 -25.30 -0.34 -5.41
C ARG A 188 -25.40 0.75 -6.48
N ILE A 189 -24.81 0.52 -7.64
CA ILE A 189 -24.70 1.50 -8.74
C ILE A 189 -25.35 1.04 -10.05
N GLY A 190 -25.99 -0.11 -10.05
CA GLY A 190 -26.75 -0.62 -11.19
C GLY A 190 -27.39 -1.96 -10.90
N ASP A 191 -28.48 -2.26 -11.61
CA ASP A 191 -29.13 -3.57 -11.54
C ASP A 191 -28.37 -4.62 -12.36
N ALA A 192 -28.31 -5.83 -11.84
CA ALA A 192 -27.75 -7.01 -12.49
C ALA A 192 -28.29 -8.25 -11.77
N PRO A 193 -28.43 -9.41 -12.45
CA PRO A 193 -28.74 -10.66 -11.78
C PRO A 193 -27.63 -11.02 -10.77
N ALA A 194 -27.98 -11.86 -9.80
CA ALA A 194 -26.99 -12.46 -8.91
C ALA A 194 -25.95 -13.25 -9.73
N GLU A 195 -24.67 -13.00 -9.45
CA GLU A 195 -23.55 -13.69 -10.12
C GLU A 195 -22.61 -14.27 -9.05
N PRO A 196 -22.20 -15.55 -9.17
CA PRO A 196 -21.25 -16.16 -8.25
C PRO A 196 -20.00 -15.30 -8.03
N ILE A 197 -19.37 -15.45 -6.86
CA ILE A 197 -18.16 -14.68 -6.51
C ILE A 197 -17.05 -14.91 -7.54
N GLY A 198 -16.73 -16.16 -7.84
CA GLY A 198 -15.71 -16.55 -8.81
C GLY A 198 -16.10 -17.81 -9.56
N ARG A 199 -15.48 -18.02 -10.73
CA ARG A 199 -15.78 -19.16 -11.63
C ARG A 199 -14.84 -20.35 -11.35
N GLY A 200 -15.37 -21.56 -11.43
CA GLY A 200 -14.59 -22.80 -11.29
C GLY A 200 -14.38 -23.25 -9.83
N ASP A 201 -13.34 -24.06 -9.61
CA ASP A 201 -12.96 -24.62 -8.32
C ASP A 201 -12.80 -23.54 -7.22
N ALA A 202 -13.25 -23.87 -6.02
CA ALA A 202 -13.25 -23.01 -4.84
C ALA A 202 -12.11 -23.33 -3.85
N SER A 203 -11.03 -23.99 -4.31
CA SER A 203 -9.81 -24.24 -3.53
C SER A 203 -9.18 -22.99 -2.91
N GLN A 204 -9.44 -21.80 -3.47
CA GLN A 204 -9.14 -20.51 -2.85
C GLN A 204 -10.39 -19.61 -2.87
N PRO A 205 -10.54 -18.70 -1.88
CA PRO A 205 -11.72 -17.85 -1.76
C PRO A 205 -12.12 -17.12 -3.04
N LEU A 206 -11.14 -16.52 -3.72
CA LEU A 206 -11.32 -15.70 -4.92
C LEU A 206 -10.84 -16.40 -6.20
N ALA A 207 -10.68 -17.72 -6.19
CA ALA A 207 -10.37 -18.47 -7.40
C ALA A 207 -11.41 -18.18 -8.49
N GLY A 208 -10.91 -17.82 -9.68
CA GLY A 208 -11.74 -17.44 -10.83
C GLY A 208 -12.27 -16.01 -10.85
N VAL A 209 -11.94 -15.18 -9.85
CA VAL A 209 -12.21 -13.73 -9.85
C VAL A 209 -11.18 -13.01 -10.71
N ARG A 210 -11.60 -12.13 -11.61
CA ARG A 210 -10.70 -11.29 -12.43
C ARG A 210 -10.68 -9.85 -11.93
N VAL A 211 -9.49 -9.36 -11.59
CA VAL A 211 -9.29 -7.99 -11.07
C VAL A 211 -8.47 -7.18 -12.08
N LEU A 212 -9.05 -6.08 -12.55
CA LEU A 212 -8.36 -5.10 -13.37
C LEU A 212 -7.90 -3.94 -12.48
N ASP A 213 -6.60 -3.88 -12.24
CA ASP A 213 -5.99 -2.98 -11.25
C ASP A 213 -5.21 -1.85 -11.95
N LEU A 214 -5.74 -0.63 -11.86
CA LEU A 214 -5.14 0.59 -12.44
C LEU A 214 -4.48 1.46 -11.36
N THR A 215 -4.10 0.87 -10.24
CA THR A 215 -3.57 1.59 -9.08
C THR A 215 -2.06 1.71 -9.10
N ARG A 216 -1.54 2.66 -8.32
CA ARG A 216 -0.11 2.96 -8.23
C ARG A 216 0.30 3.23 -6.78
N ILE A 217 1.60 3.15 -6.52
CA ILE A 217 2.25 3.47 -5.24
C ILE A 217 2.05 2.40 -4.17
N ILE A 218 1.10 2.56 -3.22
CA ILE A 218 0.94 1.63 -2.09
C ILE A 218 -0.53 1.24 -1.85
N ALA A 219 -1.44 2.17 -1.50
CA ALA A 219 -2.79 1.78 -1.06
C ALA A 219 -3.54 0.88 -2.04
N GLY A 220 -3.71 1.32 -3.28
CA GLY A 220 -4.35 0.50 -4.30
C GLY A 220 -3.58 -0.79 -4.60
N PRO A 221 -2.24 -0.77 -4.80
CA PRO A 221 -1.47 -1.99 -5.01
C PRO A 221 -1.55 -3.00 -3.86
N VAL A 222 -1.64 -2.55 -2.61
CA VAL A 222 -1.88 -3.41 -1.43
C VAL A 222 -3.24 -4.10 -1.56
N ALA A 223 -4.29 -3.40 -2.02
CA ALA A 223 -5.59 -4.01 -2.28
C ALA A 223 -5.49 -5.10 -3.36
N GLY A 224 -4.87 -4.79 -4.50
CA GLY A 224 -4.68 -5.74 -5.59
C GLY A 224 -3.85 -6.97 -5.20
N ARG A 225 -2.79 -6.78 -4.41
CA ARG A 225 -1.96 -7.87 -3.84
C ARG A 225 -2.76 -8.73 -2.87
N THR A 226 -3.60 -8.12 -2.04
CA THR A 226 -4.43 -8.85 -1.08
C THR A 226 -5.46 -9.72 -1.80
N LEU A 227 -6.14 -9.19 -2.81
CA LEU A 227 -7.06 -9.97 -3.64
C LEU A 227 -6.34 -11.13 -4.35
N ALA A 228 -5.15 -10.88 -4.91
CA ALA A 228 -4.35 -11.91 -5.56
C ALA A 228 -3.90 -13.02 -4.58
N SER A 229 -3.57 -12.64 -3.34
CA SER A 229 -3.16 -13.58 -2.29
C SER A 229 -4.28 -14.51 -1.83
N HIS A 230 -5.56 -14.16 -2.10
CA HIS A 230 -6.73 -15.00 -1.90
C HIS A 230 -7.21 -15.71 -3.18
N GLY A 231 -6.41 -15.68 -4.25
CA GLY A 231 -6.62 -16.47 -5.48
C GLY A 231 -7.20 -15.71 -6.67
N ALA A 232 -7.41 -14.39 -6.56
CA ALA A 232 -7.89 -13.60 -7.68
C ALA A 232 -6.82 -13.44 -8.78
N GLN A 233 -7.25 -13.46 -10.03
CA GLN A 233 -6.40 -13.14 -11.18
C GLN A 233 -6.31 -11.62 -11.33
N THR A 234 -5.31 -11.02 -10.69
CA THR A 234 -5.11 -9.56 -10.71
C THR A 234 -4.13 -9.15 -11.82
N LEU A 235 -4.61 -8.31 -12.74
CA LEU A 235 -3.83 -7.68 -13.80
C LEU A 235 -3.60 -6.20 -13.48
N LEU A 236 -2.35 -5.84 -13.15
CA LEU A 236 -1.91 -4.45 -13.05
C LEU A 236 -1.77 -3.85 -14.44
N VAL A 237 -2.57 -2.82 -14.72
CA VAL A 237 -2.47 -1.99 -15.93
C VAL A 237 -1.82 -0.67 -15.57
N ASN A 238 -0.78 -0.31 -16.30
CA ASN A 238 -0.13 0.98 -16.15
C ASN A 238 0.18 1.60 -17.52
N GLY A 239 0.44 2.90 -17.56
CA GLY A 239 0.84 3.60 -18.77
C GLY A 239 2.37 3.62 -18.91
N PRO A 240 2.94 3.38 -20.11
CA PRO A 240 4.39 3.29 -20.29
C PRO A 240 5.12 4.61 -19.98
N HIS A 241 4.40 5.73 -20.06
CA HIS A 241 4.92 7.07 -19.77
C HIS A 241 4.86 7.45 -18.27
N LEU A 242 4.24 6.62 -17.42
CA LEU A 242 4.02 6.94 -16.01
C LEU A 242 5.21 6.44 -15.17
N PRO A 243 5.81 7.28 -14.31
CA PRO A 243 6.98 6.87 -13.53
C PRO A 243 6.60 5.84 -12.46
N ASN A 244 7.46 4.85 -12.24
CA ASN A 244 7.29 3.84 -11.20
C ASN A 244 8.41 3.89 -10.17
N ILE A 245 8.06 3.55 -8.93
CA ILE A 245 9.00 3.35 -7.84
C ILE A 245 9.23 1.83 -7.77
N ALA A 246 10.27 1.34 -8.45
CA ALA A 246 10.47 -0.09 -8.70
C ALA A 246 10.36 -1.00 -7.45
N PRO A 247 10.97 -0.68 -6.28
CA PRO A 247 10.79 -1.42 -5.03
C PRO A 247 9.33 -1.56 -4.61
N LEU A 248 8.51 -0.51 -4.74
CA LEU A 248 7.10 -0.57 -4.40
C LEU A 248 6.30 -1.43 -5.39
N VAL A 249 6.68 -1.40 -6.67
CA VAL A 249 6.08 -2.28 -7.69
C VAL A 249 6.43 -3.75 -7.41
N ILE A 250 7.66 -4.04 -7.00
CA ILE A 250 8.10 -5.40 -6.67
C ILE A 250 7.39 -5.90 -5.41
N ASP A 251 7.38 -5.11 -4.33
CA ASP A 251 6.76 -5.52 -3.07
C ASP A 251 5.24 -5.71 -3.20
N ASN A 252 4.55 -4.78 -3.86
CA ASN A 252 3.10 -4.83 -4.05
C ASN A 252 2.67 -5.60 -5.30
N GLY A 253 3.61 -6.09 -6.11
CA GLY A 253 3.36 -6.87 -7.33
C GLY A 253 3.19 -8.37 -7.10
N ARG A 254 3.46 -8.87 -5.88
CA ARG A 254 3.38 -10.29 -5.56
C ARG A 254 2.00 -10.86 -5.87
N GLY A 255 1.97 -11.96 -6.62
CA GLY A 255 0.74 -12.63 -7.06
C GLY A 255 0.01 -11.96 -8.23
N LYS A 256 0.47 -10.80 -8.70
CA LYS A 256 -0.17 -10.06 -9.81
C LYS A 256 0.56 -10.32 -11.14
N ARG A 257 -0.18 -10.21 -12.24
CA ARG A 257 0.37 -10.00 -13.59
C ARG A 257 0.41 -8.51 -13.89
N SER A 258 1.21 -8.07 -14.86
CA SER A 258 1.26 -6.68 -15.28
C SER A 258 1.27 -6.53 -16.80
N THR A 259 0.75 -5.40 -17.28
CA THR A 259 0.79 -5.01 -18.70
C THR A 259 0.82 -3.49 -18.84
N TRP A 260 1.22 -3.02 -20.02
CA TRP A 260 1.19 -1.62 -20.42
C TRP A 260 0.00 -1.34 -21.32
N ILE A 261 -0.81 -0.35 -20.96
CA ILE A 261 -1.87 0.19 -21.81
C ILE A 261 -1.82 1.71 -21.67
N ASP A 262 -1.65 2.40 -22.79
CA ASP A 262 -1.61 3.86 -22.82
C ASP A 262 -2.99 4.46 -23.10
N LEU A 263 -3.59 5.07 -22.09
CA LEU A 263 -4.92 5.68 -22.20
C LEU A 263 -4.91 7.07 -22.85
N ARG A 264 -3.79 7.49 -23.43
CA ARG A 264 -3.71 8.64 -24.33
C ARG A 264 -4.11 8.26 -25.77
N ASP A 265 -4.03 6.98 -26.09
CA ASP A 265 -4.34 6.43 -27.40
C ASP A 265 -5.74 5.81 -27.38
N ALA A 266 -6.51 6.01 -28.47
CA ALA A 266 -7.86 5.44 -28.58
C ALA A 266 -7.84 3.91 -28.51
N GLU A 267 -6.86 3.27 -29.14
CA GLU A 267 -6.65 1.82 -29.08
C GLU A 267 -6.41 1.32 -27.64
N GLY A 268 -5.66 2.09 -26.83
CA GLY A 268 -5.44 1.75 -25.43
C GLY A 268 -6.72 1.86 -24.61
N VAL A 269 -7.56 2.86 -24.89
CA VAL A 269 -8.89 3.00 -24.28
C VAL A 269 -9.78 1.81 -24.67
N ASP A 270 -9.81 1.41 -25.94
CA ASP A 270 -10.60 0.26 -26.42
C ASP A 270 -10.13 -1.06 -25.84
N THR A 271 -8.81 -1.27 -25.75
CA THR A 271 -8.20 -2.44 -25.12
C THR A 271 -8.59 -2.54 -23.65
N LEU A 272 -8.54 -1.41 -22.91
CA LEU A 272 -8.94 -1.40 -21.51
C LEU A 272 -10.44 -1.67 -21.34
N HIS A 273 -11.30 -1.14 -22.22
CA HIS A 273 -12.73 -1.48 -22.23
C HIS A 273 -12.97 -2.96 -22.49
N ALA A 274 -12.24 -3.57 -23.42
CA ALA A 274 -12.34 -4.99 -23.71
C ALA A 274 -12.01 -5.84 -22.47
N LEU A 275 -10.93 -5.50 -21.76
CA LEU A 275 -10.55 -6.16 -20.50
C LEU A 275 -11.57 -5.92 -19.38
N ALA A 276 -12.11 -4.70 -19.27
CA ALA A 276 -13.08 -4.35 -18.23
C ALA A 276 -14.41 -5.11 -18.39
N ARG A 277 -14.82 -5.47 -19.62
CA ARG A 277 -16.00 -6.33 -19.85
C ARG A 277 -15.87 -7.72 -19.23
N GLU A 278 -14.65 -8.19 -19.05
CA GLU A 278 -14.36 -9.52 -18.50
C GLU A 278 -13.98 -9.50 -17.02
N ALA A 279 -13.86 -8.31 -16.42
CA ALA A 279 -13.46 -8.15 -15.03
C ALA A 279 -14.66 -8.33 -14.09
N ASP A 280 -14.36 -8.86 -12.89
CA ASP A 280 -15.27 -8.84 -11.75
C ASP A 280 -15.06 -7.60 -10.90
N VAL A 281 -13.80 -7.18 -10.78
CA VAL A 281 -13.39 -6.02 -9.99
C VAL A 281 -12.60 -5.05 -10.87
N PHE A 282 -13.03 -3.80 -10.93
CA PHE A 282 -12.25 -2.69 -11.49
C PHE A 282 -11.73 -1.83 -10.35
N LEU A 283 -10.43 -1.85 -10.12
CA LEU A 283 -9.77 -1.19 -8.99
C LEU A 283 -8.93 -0.01 -9.49
N GLN A 284 -9.20 1.20 -8.99
CA GLN A 284 -8.49 2.40 -9.41
C GLN A 284 -8.16 3.34 -8.24
N SER A 285 -7.05 4.06 -8.36
CA SER A 285 -6.57 5.01 -7.36
C SER A 285 -6.20 6.38 -7.94
N TYR A 286 -6.87 6.80 -9.01
CA TYR A 286 -6.78 8.15 -9.54
C TYR A 286 -7.70 9.11 -8.78
N ARG A 287 -7.51 10.40 -9.02
CA ARG A 287 -8.42 11.44 -8.51
C ARG A 287 -9.86 11.13 -8.97
N PRO A 288 -10.88 11.39 -8.13
CA PRO A 288 -12.28 11.27 -8.51
C PRO A 288 -12.55 11.88 -9.89
N GLY A 289 -13.18 11.13 -10.81
CA GLY A 289 -13.48 11.62 -12.16
C GLY A 289 -12.31 11.62 -13.16
N ALA A 290 -11.07 11.30 -12.77
CA ALA A 290 -9.91 11.33 -13.69
C ALA A 290 -10.03 10.37 -14.90
N LEU A 291 -10.84 9.32 -14.78
CA LEU A 291 -11.10 8.37 -15.86
C LEU A 291 -12.45 8.61 -16.57
N ALA A 292 -13.22 9.63 -16.17
CA ALA A 292 -14.57 9.88 -16.67
C ALA A 292 -14.58 10.20 -18.18
N ALA A 293 -13.67 11.06 -18.62
CA ALA A 293 -13.52 11.44 -20.03
C ALA A 293 -13.16 10.26 -20.96
N ARG A 294 -12.73 9.12 -20.41
CA ARG A 294 -12.40 7.89 -21.14
C ARG A 294 -13.49 6.81 -21.02
N GLY A 295 -14.62 7.13 -20.39
CA GLY A 295 -15.76 6.22 -20.24
C GLY A 295 -15.62 5.20 -19.12
N PHE A 296 -14.70 5.37 -18.17
CA PHE A 296 -14.50 4.45 -17.03
C PHE A 296 -15.07 4.99 -15.72
N THR A 297 -16.20 5.71 -15.79
CA THR A 297 -16.96 6.05 -14.57
C THR A 297 -17.58 4.77 -13.98
N PRO A 298 -17.87 4.74 -12.67
CA PRO A 298 -18.50 3.57 -12.04
C PRO A 298 -19.79 3.15 -12.77
N HIS A 299 -20.67 4.10 -13.08
CA HIS A 299 -21.95 3.83 -13.75
C HIS A 299 -21.77 3.42 -15.21
N ALA A 300 -20.82 4.00 -15.94
CA ALA A 300 -20.53 3.61 -17.32
C ALA A 300 -20.01 2.17 -17.39
N LEU A 301 -19.17 1.76 -16.44
CA LEU A 301 -18.70 0.38 -16.37
C LEU A 301 -19.78 -0.58 -15.89
N ALA A 302 -20.63 -0.20 -14.93
CA ALA A 302 -21.78 -1.01 -14.53
C ALA A 302 -22.75 -1.25 -15.70
N ALA A 303 -22.96 -0.26 -16.56
CA ALA A 303 -23.77 -0.43 -17.77
C ALA A 303 -23.12 -1.38 -18.80
N ARG A 304 -21.79 -1.33 -18.94
CA ARG A 304 -21.04 -2.19 -19.90
C ARG A 304 -20.81 -3.61 -19.38
N ARG A 305 -20.68 -3.77 -18.07
CA ARG A 305 -20.47 -5.03 -17.35
C ARG A 305 -21.40 -5.05 -16.12
N PRO A 306 -22.69 -5.38 -16.31
CA PRO A 306 -23.62 -5.56 -15.18
C PRO A 306 -23.07 -6.61 -14.22
N GLY A 307 -23.03 -6.32 -12.93
CA GLY A 307 -22.41 -7.18 -11.91
C GLY A 307 -20.96 -6.81 -11.59
N ILE A 308 -20.42 -5.70 -12.12
CA ILE A 308 -19.06 -5.28 -11.76
C ILE A 308 -18.99 -4.72 -10.33
N VAL A 309 -17.88 -4.98 -9.65
CA VAL A 309 -17.46 -4.28 -8.44
C VAL A 309 -16.43 -3.22 -8.82
N TYR A 310 -16.78 -1.94 -8.71
CA TYR A 310 -15.86 -0.83 -8.94
C TYR A 310 -15.28 -0.37 -7.60
N VAL A 311 -13.96 -0.23 -7.49
CA VAL A 311 -13.27 0.17 -6.25
C VAL A 311 -12.49 1.44 -6.50
N SER A 312 -12.73 2.46 -5.67
CA SER A 312 -12.07 3.77 -5.74
C SER A 312 -11.33 4.10 -4.46
N VAL A 313 -10.03 4.31 -4.61
CA VAL A 313 -9.15 4.80 -3.54
C VAL A 313 -8.66 6.20 -3.91
N SER A 314 -8.72 7.15 -2.98
CA SER A 314 -8.24 8.52 -3.19
C SER A 314 -7.49 9.05 -1.98
N ALA A 315 -6.77 10.16 -2.12
CA ALA A 315 -6.05 10.75 -0.99
C ALA A 315 -7.01 11.45 -0.01
N TYR A 316 -7.83 12.38 -0.51
CA TYR A 316 -8.64 13.28 0.32
C TYR A 316 -10.15 13.02 0.23
N GLY A 317 -10.58 11.89 -0.34
CA GLY A 317 -11.99 11.57 -0.49
C GLY A 317 -12.61 12.20 -1.73
N HIS A 318 -13.92 12.01 -1.86
CA HIS A 318 -14.66 12.43 -3.04
C HIS A 318 -15.51 13.69 -2.81
N ALA A 319 -15.54 14.20 -1.58
CA ALA A 319 -16.24 15.39 -1.17
C ALA A 319 -15.26 16.47 -0.71
N GLY A 320 -15.70 17.73 -0.73
CA GLY A 320 -14.91 18.88 -0.29
C GLY A 320 -13.93 19.42 -1.34
N PRO A 321 -13.31 20.58 -1.05
CA PRO A 321 -12.50 21.31 -2.02
C PRO A 321 -11.23 20.57 -2.47
N TRP A 322 -10.74 19.60 -1.70
CA TRP A 322 -9.55 18.82 -2.04
C TRP A 322 -9.86 17.47 -2.70
N ALA A 323 -11.10 17.22 -3.12
CA ALA A 323 -11.44 15.99 -3.84
C ALA A 323 -10.53 15.77 -5.07
N GLN A 324 -10.13 16.84 -5.77
CA GLN A 324 -9.20 16.80 -6.90
C GLN A 324 -7.73 17.04 -6.54
N ARG A 325 -7.40 17.23 -5.26
CA ARG A 325 -6.02 17.49 -4.83
C ARG A 325 -5.20 16.19 -4.90
N ARG A 326 -3.96 16.30 -5.36
CA ARG A 326 -3.02 15.17 -5.33
C ARG A 326 -2.56 14.91 -3.90
N GLY A 327 -2.37 13.65 -3.55
CA GLY A 327 -1.89 13.29 -2.22
C GLY A 327 -1.18 11.96 -2.19
N PHE A 328 -0.41 11.81 -1.12
CA PHE A 328 0.26 10.58 -0.69
C PHE A 328 -0.04 10.42 0.80
N ASP A 329 0.10 9.21 1.34
CA ASP A 329 -0.05 8.95 2.77
C ASP A 329 0.66 10.00 3.63
N SER A 330 1.95 10.22 3.40
CA SER A 330 2.73 11.21 4.15
C SER A 330 2.14 12.64 4.09
N LEU A 331 1.62 13.07 2.94
CA LEU A 331 0.96 14.39 2.80
C LEU A 331 -0.37 14.46 3.55
N VAL A 332 -1.12 13.35 3.59
CA VAL A 332 -2.36 13.27 4.37
C VAL A 332 -2.04 13.30 5.86
N GLN A 333 -1.00 12.59 6.32
CA GLN A 333 -0.54 12.67 7.71
C GLN A 333 -0.12 14.10 8.10
N SER A 334 0.56 14.79 7.19
CA SER A 334 0.98 16.19 7.35
C SER A 334 -0.19 17.15 7.46
N ALA A 335 -1.14 17.08 6.53
CA ALA A 335 -2.29 17.96 6.51
C ALA A 335 -3.31 17.69 7.64
N SER A 336 -3.40 16.44 8.11
CA SER A 336 -4.41 16.01 9.09
C SER A 336 -4.01 16.18 10.57
N GLY A 337 -2.81 16.67 10.83
CA GLY A 337 -2.27 16.82 12.19
C GLY A 337 -1.70 15.57 12.82
N ILE A 338 -1.67 14.43 12.10
CA ILE A 338 -0.96 13.23 12.54
C ILE A 338 0.54 13.53 12.69
N ALA A 339 1.14 14.20 11.69
CA ALA A 339 2.58 14.46 11.72
C ALA A 339 2.99 15.45 12.83
N TRP A 340 2.12 16.41 13.11
CA TRP A 340 2.29 17.34 14.23
C TRP A 340 2.17 16.60 15.57
N HIS A 341 1.19 15.71 15.72
CA HIS A 341 1.00 14.97 16.97
C HIS A 341 2.20 14.04 17.28
N GLU A 342 2.72 13.35 16.27
CA GLU A 342 3.92 12.51 16.42
C GLU A 342 5.17 13.34 16.76
N GLN A 343 5.30 14.56 16.20
CA GLN A 343 6.36 15.49 16.61
C GLN A 343 6.28 15.82 18.11
N GLN A 344 5.09 16.22 18.58
CA GLN A 344 4.90 16.59 19.98
C GLN A 344 5.16 15.41 20.92
N ALA A 345 4.66 14.23 20.56
CA ALA A 345 4.87 13.01 21.32
C ALA A 345 6.35 12.61 21.42
N ALA A 346 7.09 12.77 20.33
CA ALA A 346 8.51 12.47 20.26
C ALA A 346 9.41 13.58 20.81
N GLN A 347 8.85 14.73 21.23
CA GLN A 347 9.58 15.95 21.61
C GLN A 347 10.64 16.33 20.56
N ALA A 348 10.26 16.22 19.28
CA ALA A 348 11.18 16.42 18.18
C ALA A 348 11.27 17.89 17.76
N SER A 349 12.43 18.29 17.25
CA SER A 349 12.66 19.64 16.70
C SER A 349 11.88 19.93 15.41
N GLY A 350 11.29 18.92 14.78
CA GLY A 350 10.49 19.09 13.58
C GLY A 350 9.47 17.95 13.38
N PRO A 351 8.61 18.07 12.34
CA PRO A 351 7.52 17.14 12.07
C PRO A 351 8.00 15.70 11.93
N ARG A 352 7.15 14.74 12.32
CA ARG A 352 7.43 13.31 12.14
C ARG A 352 6.21 12.58 11.60
N HIS A 353 6.38 11.74 10.61
CA HIS A 353 5.32 10.80 10.20
C HIS A 353 5.22 9.64 11.18
N LEU A 354 4.11 8.91 11.08
CA LEU A 354 3.96 7.57 11.62
C LEU A 354 5.15 6.67 11.22
N PRO A 355 5.44 5.63 11.99
CA PRO A 355 6.57 4.74 11.75
C PRO A 355 6.45 3.90 10.46
N CYS A 356 5.37 4.04 9.68
CA CYS A 356 5.16 3.47 8.35
C CYS A 356 4.13 4.30 7.56
N GLN A 357 3.89 3.94 6.29
CA GLN A 357 2.78 4.48 5.49
C GLN A 357 1.45 3.80 5.90
N ALA A 358 1.04 4.04 7.15
CA ALA A 358 -0.05 3.31 7.79
C ALA A 358 -1.41 3.56 7.13
N LEU A 359 -1.66 4.77 6.62
CA LEU A 359 -2.91 5.12 5.93
C LEU A 359 -2.98 4.41 4.59
N ASP A 360 -1.87 4.34 3.85
CA ASP A 360 -1.81 3.61 2.58
C ASP A 360 -2.11 2.12 2.78
N HIS A 361 -1.38 1.45 3.68
CA HIS A 361 -1.58 0.01 3.94
C HIS A 361 -2.98 -0.29 4.46
N ALA A 362 -3.46 0.44 5.46
CA ALA A 362 -4.80 0.26 6.01
C ALA A 362 -5.90 0.48 4.96
N THR A 363 -5.80 1.54 4.16
CA THR A 363 -6.77 1.82 3.09
C THR A 363 -6.73 0.73 2.01
N GLY A 364 -5.55 0.18 1.72
CA GLY A 364 -5.43 -0.96 0.79
C GLY A 364 -6.11 -2.22 1.28
N TYR A 365 -5.90 -2.61 2.54
CA TYR A 365 -6.61 -3.75 3.14
C TYR A 365 -8.12 -3.51 3.22
N LEU A 366 -8.55 -2.30 3.57
CA LEU A 366 -9.97 -1.91 3.55
C LEU A 366 -10.58 -1.95 2.14
N ALA A 367 -9.81 -1.59 1.11
CA ALA A 367 -10.27 -1.67 -0.28
C ALA A 367 -10.46 -3.13 -0.73
N ALA A 368 -9.54 -4.03 -0.37
CA ALA A 368 -9.71 -5.46 -0.62
C ALA A 368 -10.89 -6.04 0.17
N PHE A 369 -11.02 -5.67 1.46
CA PHE A 369 -12.15 -6.03 2.31
C PHE A 369 -13.49 -5.61 1.68
N GLY A 370 -13.63 -4.33 1.31
CA GLY A 370 -14.83 -3.80 0.68
C GLY A 370 -15.14 -4.46 -0.67
N ALA A 371 -14.10 -4.76 -1.48
CA ALA A 371 -14.28 -5.50 -2.73
C ALA A 371 -14.85 -6.91 -2.50
N MET A 372 -14.34 -7.64 -1.51
CA MET A 372 -14.83 -8.98 -1.16
C MET A 372 -16.25 -8.95 -0.59
N ILE A 373 -16.58 -7.97 0.25
CA ILE A 373 -17.96 -7.76 0.72
C ILE A 373 -18.90 -7.44 -0.46
N ALA A 374 -18.48 -6.60 -1.39
CA ALA A 374 -19.26 -6.27 -2.58
C ALA A 374 -19.46 -7.48 -3.51
N LEU A 375 -18.43 -8.33 -3.69
CA LEU A 375 -18.57 -9.60 -4.43
C LEU A 375 -19.54 -10.57 -3.74
N ALA A 376 -19.49 -10.65 -2.40
CA ALA A 376 -20.43 -11.46 -1.64
C ALA A 376 -21.87 -10.94 -1.76
N ARG A 377 -22.08 -9.62 -1.72
CA ARG A 377 -23.39 -9.00 -1.97
C ARG A 377 -23.87 -9.24 -3.39
N ARG A 378 -23.01 -9.08 -4.41
CA ARG A 378 -23.33 -9.43 -5.80
C ARG A 378 -23.81 -10.87 -5.93
N ALA A 379 -23.18 -11.81 -5.23
CA ALA A 379 -23.56 -13.22 -5.30
C ALA A 379 -24.90 -13.54 -4.63
N ARG A 380 -25.27 -12.80 -3.58
CA ARG A 380 -26.54 -13.01 -2.85
C ARG A 380 -27.70 -12.18 -3.42
N GLU A 381 -27.43 -10.94 -3.80
CA GLU A 381 -28.42 -9.89 -4.08
C GLU A 381 -28.39 -9.43 -5.55
N GLY A 382 -27.34 -9.75 -6.30
CA GLY A 382 -27.08 -9.16 -7.62
C GLY A 382 -26.62 -7.71 -7.56
N GLY A 383 -26.78 -7.01 -8.69
CA GLY A 383 -26.36 -5.63 -8.86
C GLY A 383 -24.86 -5.42 -9.12
N SER A 384 -24.55 -4.21 -9.57
CA SER A 384 -23.20 -3.68 -9.64
C SER A 384 -22.93 -2.81 -8.41
N TRP A 385 -21.70 -2.81 -7.91
CA TRP A 385 -21.37 -2.20 -6.62
C TRP A 385 -20.18 -1.24 -6.74
N HIS A 386 -20.19 -0.15 -5.99
CA HIS A 386 -19.09 0.80 -5.87
C HIS A 386 -18.59 0.84 -4.44
N VAL A 387 -17.32 0.50 -4.27
CA VAL A 387 -16.59 0.61 -3.02
C VAL A 387 -15.76 1.89 -3.05
N ARG A 388 -15.91 2.78 -2.06
CA ARG A 388 -15.23 4.08 -2.00
C ARG A 388 -14.58 4.30 -0.67
N MET A 389 -13.36 4.83 -0.70
CA MET A 389 -12.63 5.24 0.50
C MET A 389 -11.49 6.20 0.18
N SER A 390 -10.87 6.74 1.23
CA SER A 390 -9.71 7.60 1.11
C SER A 390 -8.76 7.48 2.28
N LEU A 391 -7.50 7.86 2.03
CA LEU A 391 -6.48 7.96 3.07
C LEU A 391 -6.92 8.92 4.18
N ALA A 392 -7.59 10.02 3.84
CA ALA A 392 -8.11 10.98 4.81
C ALA A 392 -9.23 10.41 5.69
N GLN A 393 -10.15 9.60 5.15
CA GLN A 393 -11.16 8.89 5.96
C GLN A 393 -10.49 7.90 6.93
N THR A 394 -9.49 7.15 6.45
CA THR A 394 -8.69 6.25 7.29
C THR A 394 -7.95 7.00 8.39
N GLY A 395 -7.30 8.11 8.06
CA GLY A 395 -6.60 8.96 9.02
C GLY A 395 -7.54 9.57 10.07
N ALA A 396 -8.73 10.02 9.67
CA ALA A 396 -9.74 10.52 10.60
C ALA A 396 -10.20 9.44 11.60
N GLY A 397 -10.37 8.20 11.15
CA GLY A 397 -10.66 7.06 12.01
C GLY A 397 -9.57 6.80 13.06
N CYS A 398 -8.29 6.89 12.64
CA CYS A 398 -7.15 6.78 13.55
C CYS A 398 -7.12 7.90 14.61
N SER A 399 -7.35 9.15 14.20
CA SER A 399 -7.30 10.30 15.11
C SER A 399 -8.43 10.31 16.14
N ARG A 400 -9.64 9.85 15.78
CA ARG A 400 -10.75 9.71 16.75
C ARG A 400 -10.41 8.69 17.86
N SER A 401 -9.70 7.63 17.51
CA SER A 401 -9.28 6.59 18.45
C SER A 401 -8.16 7.03 19.40
N ALA A 402 -7.25 7.91 18.92
CA ALA A 402 -6.16 8.49 19.72
C ALA A 402 -6.65 9.53 20.74
N ARG A 403 -7.66 10.35 20.42
CA ARG A 403 -8.20 11.38 21.34
C ARG A 403 -8.94 10.79 22.57
N CYS A 404 -9.43 9.54 22.51
CA CYS A 404 -9.97 8.85 23.69
C CYS A 404 -8.89 8.51 24.75
N TRP A 405 -7.61 8.69 24.47
CA TRP A 405 -6.50 8.26 25.34
C TRP A 405 -5.67 9.41 25.95
N THR A 406 -5.88 10.67 25.55
CA THR A 406 -5.17 11.82 26.13
C THR A 406 -5.51 12.12 27.60
N GLY A 407 -6.39 11.32 28.23
CA GLY A 407 -6.59 11.31 29.68
C GLY A 407 -5.44 10.67 30.48
N CYS A 408 -4.52 9.93 29.85
CA CYS A 408 -3.35 9.35 30.52
C CYS A 408 -2.06 10.02 30.05
N ARG A 409 -1.69 11.12 30.71
CA ARG A 409 -0.36 11.73 30.60
C ARG A 409 0.70 10.81 31.23
N ARG A 410 1.38 9.99 30.45
CA ARG A 410 2.72 9.48 30.80
C ARG A 410 3.52 9.15 29.54
N PRO A 411 4.64 9.85 29.26
CA PRO A 411 5.54 9.49 28.18
C PRO A 411 6.19 8.13 28.48
N ILE A 412 6.24 7.24 27.49
CA ILE A 412 7.08 6.04 27.56
C ILE A 412 8.54 6.51 27.38
N SER A 413 9.21 6.82 28.49
CA SER A 413 10.61 7.17 28.50
C SER A 413 11.49 5.92 28.38
N ARG A 414 12.39 5.92 27.38
CA ARG A 414 13.52 5.01 27.15
C ARG A 414 13.21 3.71 26.40
N TRP A 415 13.50 3.72 25.10
CA TRP A 415 13.83 2.52 24.33
C TRP A 415 15.35 2.30 24.36
N PRO A 416 15.84 1.07 24.53
CA PRO A 416 17.28 0.79 24.48
C PRO A 416 17.78 0.98 23.04
N THR A 417 18.76 1.85 22.86
CA THR A 417 19.49 2.02 21.59
C THR A 417 20.20 0.72 21.23
N CYS A 418 19.83 0.10 20.11
CA CYS A 418 20.66 -0.91 19.46
C CYS A 418 21.94 -0.23 18.97
N ALA A 419 23.05 -0.51 19.64
CA ALA A 419 24.38 -0.11 19.18
C ALA A 419 24.67 -0.80 17.84
N THR A 420 24.87 0.00 16.80
CA THR A 420 25.47 -0.41 15.54
C THR A 420 26.91 -0.81 15.79
N GLY A 421 27.19 -2.12 15.73
CA GLY A 421 28.55 -2.65 15.80
C GLY A 421 29.34 -2.28 14.55
N SER A 422 30.16 -1.23 14.66
CA SER A 422 31.21 -0.90 13.70
C SER A 422 32.31 -1.98 13.73
N THR A 423 32.57 -2.59 12.58
CA THR A 423 33.72 -3.47 12.36
C THR A 423 35.03 -2.67 12.41
N ALA A 424 35.83 -2.93 13.44
CA ALA A 424 37.24 -2.54 13.46
C ALA A 424 38.10 -3.74 13.89
N SER A 425 39.08 -4.04 13.04
CA SER A 425 40.07 -5.10 13.14
C SER A 425 40.89 -5.09 14.44
N ARG A 426 41.22 -6.26 14.98
CA ARG A 426 42.54 -6.51 15.61
C ARG A 426 42.89 -7.99 15.65
N ARG A 427 44.14 -8.27 15.27
CA ARG A 427 44.79 -9.59 15.18
C ARG A 427 45.36 -10.03 16.53
N ARG A 428 45.34 -11.36 16.74
CA ARG A 428 46.29 -12.25 17.44
C ARG A 428 46.70 -11.97 18.91
N SER A 429 46.50 -12.99 19.75
CA SER A 429 47.62 -13.81 20.28
C SER A 429 47.13 -15.15 20.81
N ALA A 430 47.82 -16.22 20.44
CA ALA A 430 47.62 -17.59 20.91
C ALA A 430 48.36 -17.84 22.23
N ARG A 431 47.79 -18.67 23.11
CA ARG A 431 48.52 -19.54 24.04
C ARG A 431 47.73 -20.83 24.26
N SER A 432 48.47 -21.93 24.35
CA SER A 432 48.04 -23.32 24.24
C SER A 432 48.32 -24.13 25.52
N ILE A 433 47.34 -24.97 25.92
CA ILE A 433 47.46 -26.37 26.44
C ILE A 433 47.99 -26.51 27.91
N PRO A 434 47.58 -27.52 28.75
CA PRO A 434 47.18 -28.90 28.41
C PRO A 434 45.96 -29.60 29.07
N CYS A 435 45.48 -30.58 28.30
CA CYS A 435 45.10 -31.97 28.59
C CYS A 435 44.62 -32.43 29.98
N GLY A 436 43.42 -33.02 29.99
CA GLY A 436 42.99 -34.08 30.91
C GLY A 436 41.92 -34.97 30.25
N ARG A 437 42.14 -36.28 30.22
CA ARG A 437 41.26 -37.40 29.82
C ARG A 437 41.46 -38.51 30.87
N PRO A 438 40.72 -39.64 30.92
CA PRO A 438 39.41 -39.99 30.32
C PRO A 438 38.48 -40.85 31.24
N SER A 439 37.21 -41.01 30.86
CA SER A 439 36.40 -42.26 30.96
C SER A 439 35.01 -41.94 30.35
N GLY A 440 34.28 -42.76 29.60
CA GLY A 440 34.39 -44.15 29.16
C GLY A 440 33.00 -44.77 29.17
N CYS A 441 32.32 -44.97 28.04
CA CYS A 441 31.38 -46.08 27.84
C CYS A 441 30.99 -46.27 26.36
N ARG A 442 30.46 -47.46 26.05
CA ARG A 442 30.72 -48.25 24.85
C ARG A 442 29.71 -48.07 23.70
N ARG A 443 30.26 -48.32 22.50
CA ARG A 443 29.67 -48.70 21.22
C ARG A 443 28.47 -49.67 21.30
N ARG A 444 27.55 -49.52 20.34
CA ARG A 444 27.10 -50.63 19.48
C ARG A 444 27.06 -50.21 18.00
N ARG A 445 27.73 -51.01 17.17
CA ARG A 445 27.66 -51.03 15.69
C ARG A 445 27.03 -52.36 15.27
N ARG A 446 26.27 -52.37 14.17
CA ARG A 446 26.20 -53.43 13.14
C ARG A 446 25.61 -52.78 11.87
N ARG A 447 26.43 -52.46 10.85
CA ARG A 447 26.75 -53.24 9.60
C ARG A 447 25.48 -53.61 8.81
N SER A 448 25.15 -53.04 7.64
CA SER A 448 25.82 -52.91 6.32
C SER A 448 25.90 -54.21 5.47
N ARG A 449 25.16 -54.22 4.35
CA ARG A 449 25.39 -54.90 3.04
C ARG A 449 24.90 -53.86 2.00
N GLY A 450 25.66 -53.28 1.05
CA GLY A 450 26.47 -53.85 -0.05
C GLY A 450 25.51 -54.34 -1.16
N ARG A 451 25.48 -53.90 -2.43
CA ARG A 451 26.43 -53.19 -3.34
C ARG A 451 25.65 -52.82 -4.68
N PRO A 452 26.24 -52.47 -5.85
CA PRO A 452 26.22 -51.13 -6.49
C PRO A 452 25.62 -51.03 -7.93
N CYS A 453 25.50 -49.82 -8.49
CA CYS A 453 25.47 -49.54 -9.95
C CYS A 453 25.96 -48.09 -10.19
N ARG A 454 27.18 -47.87 -10.71
CA ARG A 454 27.65 -47.80 -12.11
C ARG A 454 27.54 -46.41 -12.75
N SER A 455 28.67 -46.05 -13.37
CA SER A 455 29.11 -44.80 -13.97
C SER A 455 28.42 -44.43 -15.30
N ALA A 456 28.53 -43.15 -15.64
CA ALA A 456 28.10 -42.49 -16.89
C ALA A 456 28.65 -43.11 -18.19
N PRO A 457 28.17 -42.64 -19.35
CA PRO A 457 29.02 -41.69 -20.07
C PRO A 457 28.29 -40.50 -20.73
N THR A 458 29.06 -39.42 -20.82
CA THR A 458 28.97 -38.29 -21.75
C THR A 458 28.94 -38.70 -23.21
N THR A 459 28.17 -37.99 -24.05
CA THR A 459 28.53 -37.72 -25.45
C THR A 459 28.27 -36.25 -25.79
N ARG A 460 29.19 -35.71 -26.57
CA ARG A 460 29.40 -34.32 -26.96
C ARG A 460 29.59 -34.34 -28.47
N ALA A 461 28.75 -33.63 -29.22
CA ALA A 461 28.97 -33.17 -30.61
C ALA A 461 27.73 -32.32 -30.97
N GLY A 462 27.78 -31.16 -31.59
CA GLY A 462 28.84 -30.35 -32.17
C GLY A 462 28.18 -29.11 -32.77
N CYS A 463 28.96 -28.04 -32.88
CA CYS A 463 28.63 -26.69 -33.34
C CYS A 463 27.94 -26.58 -34.71
N GLU A 464 27.07 -25.57 -34.85
CA GLU A 464 27.05 -24.52 -35.90
C GLU A 464 25.94 -23.52 -35.49
N GLY A 465 26.12 -22.22 -35.33
CA GLY A 465 26.93 -21.29 -36.09
C GLY A 465 26.00 -20.37 -36.90
N ARG A 466 25.35 -19.38 -36.27
CA ARG A 466 24.86 -18.18 -36.99
C ARG A 466 24.58 -17.00 -36.06
N ARG A 467 25.55 -16.08 -36.05
CA ARG A 467 25.38 -14.67 -35.68
C ARG A 467 24.56 -13.96 -36.78
N ARG A 468 23.50 -13.26 -36.41
CA ARG A 468 22.98 -12.04 -37.04
C ARG A 468 22.42 -11.21 -35.88
N GLY A 469 22.83 -9.98 -35.60
CA GLY A 469 23.31 -8.94 -36.49
C GLY A 469 22.37 -7.75 -36.27
N SER A 470 22.77 -6.89 -35.32
CA SER A 470 22.18 -5.57 -35.06
C SER A 470 22.01 -4.78 -36.36
N ARG A 471 20.83 -4.18 -36.58
CA ARG A 471 20.66 -3.06 -37.49
C ARG A 471 19.81 -1.97 -36.83
N TYR A 472 20.52 -1.00 -36.30
CA TYR A 472 20.11 0.40 -36.31
C TYR A 472 19.79 0.82 -37.75
N LEU A 473 18.64 1.45 -37.96
CA LEU A 473 18.35 2.27 -39.14
C LEU A 473 18.13 3.70 -38.67
N ARG A 474 19.21 4.50 -38.79
CA ARG A 474 19.12 5.93 -39.06
C ARG A 474 18.83 6.07 -40.56
N SER A 475 17.84 6.85 -40.93
CA SER A 475 17.84 7.57 -42.21
C SER A 475 17.63 9.05 -41.91
N SER A 476 18.56 9.83 -42.46
CA SER A 476 18.63 11.27 -42.43
C SER A 476 18.22 11.81 -43.80
N THR A 477 17.45 12.90 -43.78
CA THR A 477 17.52 14.08 -44.67
C THR A 477 17.41 13.94 -46.19
N THR A 478 16.43 14.66 -46.75
CA THR A 478 16.56 15.58 -47.90
C THR A 478 15.48 16.67 -47.71
N LYS A 479 15.85 17.89 -47.29
CA LYS A 479 16.14 19.09 -48.10
C LYS A 479 14.94 19.59 -48.94
N SER A 480 14.26 20.62 -48.43
CA SER A 480 14.21 21.98 -49.02
C SER A 480 13.99 22.98 -47.88
#